data_AF-A0A087DI68-F1
#
_entry.id   AF-A0A087DI68-F1
#
_cell.length_a   1.000
_cell.length_b   1.000
_cell.length_c   1.000
_cell.angle_alpha   90.00
_cell.angle_beta   90.00
_cell.angle_gamma   90.00
#
_symmetry.space_group_name_H-M   'P 1'
#
loop_
_entity.id
_entity.type
_entity.pdbx_description
1 polymer ?
#
loop_
_entity_poly.entity_id
_entity_poly.type
_entity_poly.pdbx_seq_one_letter_code
_entity_poly.pdbx_strand_id
1 'polypeptide(L)'
;MSQADLALQMRERGYKWSAATVWAIEKGERPLKLTEATDVVNILGVDLHFGIDELLDTDDVLLRPIRRRISDMRGMRRTIDDALPKLAKNAVFIATVASGLIDQLTEQNNDYLLETICSELEFASVNNIAGIGPNLVSEIGGSDSVEQWIDDNKPFSTILLGKPEDLREARKELGLETPDEE
;
A
#
# COMPACT_ATOMS: atom_id res chain seq x y z
N MET A 1 -5.30 10.30 -22.33
CA MET A 1 -5.77 9.64 -23.56
C MET A 1 -6.49 10.67 -24.41
N SER A 2 -6.24 10.73 -25.73
CA SER A 2 -6.97 11.64 -26.63
C SER A 2 -8.31 11.04 -27.10
N GLN A 3 -9.19 11.87 -27.68
CA GLN A 3 -10.43 11.40 -28.29
C GLN A 3 -10.19 10.39 -29.44
N ALA A 4 -9.11 10.58 -30.20
CA ALA A 4 -8.73 9.68 -31.28
C ALA A 4 -8.26 8.31 -30.74
N ASP A 5 -7.51 8.32 -29.62
CA ASP A 5 -7.03 7.10 -28.97
C ASP A 5 -8.19 6.29 -28.38
N LEU A 6 -9.16 6.96 -27.72
CA LEU A 6 -10.34 6.28 -27.19
C LEU A 6 -11.19 5.67 -28.32
N ALA A 7 -11.39 6.41 -29.42
CA ALA A 7 -12.12 5.91 -30.58
C ALA A 7 -11.40 4.73 -31.26
N LEU A 8 -10.07 4.70 -31.24
CA LEU A 8 -9.29 3.55 -31.74
C LEU A 8 -9.51 2.32 -30.86
N GLN A 9 -9.35 2.44 -29.54
CA GLN A 9 -9.53 1.33 -28.61
C GLN A 9 -10.98 0.79 -28.57
N MET A 10 -11.97 1.65 -28.82
CA MET A 10 -13.36 1.21 -28.98
C MET A 10 -13.60 0.49 -30.31
N ARG A 11 -12.90 0.88 -31.39
CA ARG A 11 -12.94 0.13 -32.66
C ARG A 11 -12.33 -1.26 -32.53
N GLU A 12 -11.26 -1.40 -31.77
CA GLU A 12 -10.65 -2.70 -31.46
C GLU A 12 -11.62 -3.64 -30.72
N ARG A 13 -12.57 -3.09 -29.96
CA ARG A 13 -13.66 -3.83 -29.30
C ARG A 13 -14.90 -4.04 -30.19
N GLY A 14 -14.82 -3.70 -31.48
CA GLY A 14 -15.87 -3.93 -32.47
C GLY A 14 -16.89 -2.79 -32.62
N TYR A 15 -16.71 -1.66 -31.93
CA TYR A 15 -17.60 -0.51 -32.07
C TYR A 15 -17.23 0.38 -33.25
N LYS A 16 -18.21 0.96 -33.94
CA LYS A 16 -17.98 1.89 -35.05
C LYS A 16 -17.77 3.32 -34.55
N TRP A 17 -16.77 3.53 -33.71
CA TRP A 17 -16.47 4.83 -33.11
C TRP A 17 -15.46 5.64 -33.92
N SER A 18 -15.68 6.94 -34.02
CA SER A 18 -14.70 7.93 -34.50
C SER A 18 -14.46 8.98 -33.43
N ALA A 19 -13.45 9.85 -33.62
CA ALA A 19 -13.25 10.99 -32.72
C ALA A 19 -14.50 11.89 -32.61
N ALA A 20 -15.27 12.01 -33.70
CA ALA A 20 -16.55 12.73 -33.69
C ALA A 20 -17.62 12.01 -32.85
N THR A 21 -17.62 10.67 -32.79
CA THR A 21 -18.50 9.92 -31.89
C THR A 21 -18.18 10.21 -30.43
N VAL A 22 -16.90 10.24 -30.07
CA VAL A 22 -16.44 10.58 -28.71
C VAL A 22 -16.86 11.99 -28.36
N TRP A 23 -16.64 12.95 -29.25
CA TRP A 23 -17.06 14.34 -29.06
C TRP A 23 -18.58 14.48 -28.88
N ALA A 24 -19.40 13.78 -29.69
CA ALA A 24 -20.85 13.81 -29.57
C ALA A 24 -21.36 13.21 -28.25
N ILE A 25 -20.67 12.18 -27.73
CA ILE A 25 -20.95 11.64 -26.39
C ILE A 25 -20.59 12.65 -25.30
N GLU A 26 -19.40 13.27 -25.37
CA GLU A 26 -18.95 14.29 -24.40
C GLU A 26 -19.87 15.51 -24.37
N LYS A 27 -20.48 15.87 -25.51
CA LYS A 27 -21.47 16.95 -25.61
C LYS A 27 -22.88 16.53 -25.20
N GLY A 28 -23.10 15.26 -24.90
CA GLY A 28 -24.42 14.71 -24.58
C GLY A 28 -25.38 14.64 -25.77
N GLU A 29 -24.88 14.85 -26.99
CA GLU A 29 -25.67 14.78 -28.23
C GLU A 29 -25.97 13.34 -28.63
N ARG A 30 -25.10 12.40 -28.23
CA ARG A 30 -25.28 10.96 -28.44
C ARG A 30 -25.29 10.23 -27.09
N PRO A 31 -26.37 9.49 -26.75
CA PRO A 31 -26.38 8.66 -25.55
C PRO A 31 -25.42 7.47 -25.71
N LEU A 32 -24.78 7.10 -24.59
CA LEU A 32 -23.91 5.95 -24.51
C LEU A 32 -24.72 4.70 -24.14
N LYS A 33 -24.62 3.61 -24.91
CA LYS A 33 -25.27 2.35 -24.53
C LYS A 33 -24.52 1.74 -23.34
N LEU A 34 -25.22 0.99 -22.47
CA LEU A 34 -24.60 0.39 -21.28
C LEU A 34 -23.37 -0.48 -21.61
N THR A 35 -23.43 -1.28 -22.67
CA THR A 35 -22.29 -2.09 -23.13
C THR A 35 -21.11 -1.23 -23.59
N GLU A 36 -21.38 -0.13 -24.29
CA GLU A 36 -20.34 0.82 -24.68
C GLU A 36 -19.75 1.53 -23.44
N ALA A 37 -20.58 1.88 -22.47
CA ALA A 37 -20.17 2.48 -21.21
C ALA A 37 -19.21 1.57 -20.42
N THR A 38 -19.55 0.29 -20.30
CA THR A 38 -18.70 -0.73 -19.67
C THR A 38 -17.32 -0.78 -20.31
N ASP A 39 -17.26 -0.82 -21.64
CA ASP A 39 -16.00 -0.91 -22.36
C ASP A 39 -15.18 0.39 -22.28
N VAL A 40 -15.82 1.55 -22.29
CA VAL A 40 -15.17 2.86 -22.10
C VAL A 40 -14.55 2.98 -20.71
N VAL A 41 -15.30 2.61 -19.67
CA VAL A 41 -14.84 2.61 -18.27
C VAL A 41 -13.63 1.70 -18.12
N ASN A 42 -13.68 0.49 -18.70
CA ASN A 42 -12.56 -0.44 -18.73
C ASN A 42 -11.32 0.13 -19.46
N ILE A 43 -11.51 0.78 -20.63
CA ILE A 43 -10.41 1.43 -21.38
C ILE A 43 -9.74 2.53 -20.58
N LEU A 44 -10.54 3.32 -19.87
CA LEU A 44 -10.08 4.42 -19.05
C LEU A 44 -9.36 3.96 -17.77
N GLY A 45 -9.34 2.65 -17.49
CA GLY A 45 -8.81 2.11 -16.25
C GLY A 45 -9.65 2.49 -15.03
N VAL A 46 -10.92 2.85 -15.25
CA VAL A 46 -11.88 3.11 -14.18
C VAL A 46 -12.50 1.78 -13.78
N ASP A 47 -12.61 1.53 -12.47
CA ASP A 47 -13.20 0.29 -11.97
C ASP A 47 -14.67 0.18 -12.41
N LEU A 48 -15.03 -0.95 -13.01
CA LEU A 48 -16.31 -1.13 -13.69
C LEU A 48 -17.51 -0.94 -12.77
N HIS A 49 -17.41 -1.36 -11.51
CA HIS A 49 -18.50 -1.15 -10.56
C HIS A 49 -18.71 0.33 -10.28
N PHE A 50 -17.64 1.13 -10.20
CA PHE A 50 -17.73 2.55 -9.89
C PHE A 50 -18.10 3.40 -11.10
N GLY A 51 -17.48 3.14 -12.25
CA GLY A 51 -17.71 3.91 -13.47
C GLY A 51 -19.13 3.74 -13.98
N ILE A 52 -19.71 2.53 -13.86
CA ILE A 52 -21.12 2.31 -14.23
C ILE A 52 -22.06 2.95 -13.21
N ASP A 53 -21.79 2.84 -11.91
CA ASP A 53 -22.60 3.50 -10.88
C ASP A 53 -22.61 5.03 -11.07
N GLU A 54 -21.48 5.65 -11.40
CA GLU A 54 -21.36 7.09 -11.67
C GLU A 54 -22.08 7.50 -12.97
N LEU A 55 -22.05 6.67 -14.01
CA LEU A 55 -22.76 6.91 -15.27
C LEU A 55 -24.28 6.72 -15.16
N LEU A 56 -24.73 5.87 -14.24
CA LEU A 56 -26.14 5.61 -13.98
C LEU A 56 -26.73 6.56 -12.93
N ASP A 57 -25.91 7.35 -12.25
CA ASP A 57 -26.34 8.26 -11.18
C ASP A 57 -27.01 9.51 -11.73
N THR A 58 -28.26 9.36 -12.17
CA THR A 58 -29.06 10.46 -12.73
C THR A 58 -29.72 11.38 -11.70
N ASP A 59 -29.61 11.19 -10.37
CA ASP A 59 -29.96 12.23 -9.36
C ASP A 59 -29.64 11.84 -7.89
N ASP A 60 -28.79 12.63 -7.22
CA ASP A 60 -29.09 13.46 -6.03
C ASP A 60 -27.83 14.29 -5.69
N VAL A 61 -27.87 15.59 -5.98
CA VAL A 61 -26.75 16.53 -5.71
C VAL A 61 -26.27 16.44 -4.25
N LEU A 62 -27.16 16.09 -3.32
CA LEU A 62 -26.86 15.99 -1.89
C LEU A 62 -25.99 14.78 -1.54
N LEU A 63 -26.05 13.69 -2.31
CA LEU A 63 -25.30 12.45 -2.03
C LEU A 63 -23.92 12.41 -2.71
N ARG A 64 -23.68 13.26 -3.72
CA ARG A 64 -22.39 13.32 -4.45
C ARG A 64 -21.17 13.49 -3.52
N PRO A 65 -21.17 14.38 -2.51
CA PRO A 65 -20.01 14.54 -1.62
C PRO A 65 -19.71 13.27 -0.82
N ILE A 66 -20.74 12.57 -0.34
CA ILE A 66 -20.59 11.33 0.43
C ILE A 66 -20.02 10.23 -0.47
N ARG A 67 -20.56 10.07 -1.69
CA ARG A 67 -20.07 9.06 -2.65
C ARG A 67 -18.62 9.31 -3.06
N ARG A 68 -18.26 10.57 -3.31
CA ARG A 68 -16.86 10.95 -3.59
C ARG A 68 -15.94 10.55 -2.43
N ARG A 69 -16.32 10.86 -1.19
CA ARG A 69 -15.54 10.47 -0.01
C ARG A 69 -15.43 8.95 0.16
N ILE A 70 -16.51 8.20 -0.11
CA ILE A 70 -16.46 6.73 -0.11
C ILE A 70 -15.48 6.22 -1.18
N SER A 71 -15.50 6.79 -2.38
CA SER A 71 -14.56 6.45 -3.44
C SER A 71 -13.12 6.76 -3.04
N ASP A 72 -12.86 7.96 -2.50
CA ASP A 72 -11.55 8.36 -2.00
C ASP A 72 -11.05 7.39 -0.91
N MET A 73 -11.92 7.03 0.05
CA MET A 73 -11.59 6.05 1.10
C MET A 73 -11.27 4.67 0.54
N ARG A 74 -12.00 4.20 -0.47
CA ARG A 74 -11.71 2.91 -1.11
C ARG A 74 -10.40 2.96 -1.90
N GLY A 75 -10.10 4.08 -2.57
CA GLY A 75 -8.81 4.31 -3.23
C GLY A 75 -7.65 4.25 -2.22
N MET A 76 -7.76 4.98 -1.11
CA MET A 76 -6.76 4.94 -0.03
C MET A 76 -6.61 3.54 0.55
N ARG A 77 -7.72 2.82 0.77
CA ARG A 77 -7.68 1.44 1.25
C ARG A 77 -6.90 0.52 0.29
N ARG A 78 -7.11 0.64 -1.02
CA ARG A 78 -6.38 -0.15 -2.02
C ARG A 78 -4.88 0.13 -1.96
N THR A 79 -4.49 1.40 -1.84
CA THR A 79 -3.08 1.80 -1.66
C THR A 79 -2.48 1.19 -0.39
N ILE A 80 -3.23 1.18 0.71
CA ILE A 80 -2.80 0.55 1.97
C ILE A 80 -2.64 -0.97 1.79
N ASP A 81 -3.64 -1.62 1.22
CA ASP A 81 -3.63 -3.07 0.97
C ASP A 81 -2.44 -3.50 0.08
N ASP A 82 -2.03 -2.65 -0.87
CA ASP A 82 -0.85 -2.89 -1.73
C ASP A 82 0.49 -2.55 -1.07
N ALA A 83 0.50 -1.62 -0.11
CA ALA A 83 1.72 -1.13 0.55
C ALA A 83 2.11 -1.99 1.75
N LEU A 84 1.13 -2.47 2.53
CA LEU A 84 1.39 -3.24 3.76
C LEU A 84 2.21 -4.52 3.53
N PRO A 85 1.96 -5.35 2.49
CA PRO A 85 2.79 -6.53 2.23
C PRO A 85 4.24 -6.16 1.89
N LYS A 86 4.44 -5.06 1.15
CA LYS A 86 5.78 -4.59 0.78
C LYS A 86 6.53 -4.06 1.99
N LEU A 87 5.85 -3.33 2.86
CA LEU A 87 6.41 -2.85 4.13
C LEU A 87 6.83 -4.03 5.01
N ALA A 88 5.97 -5.03 5.17
CA ALA A 88 6.26 -6.24 5.95
C ALA A 88 7.50 -6.97 5.42
N LYS A 89 7.54 -7.20 4.10
CA LYS A 89 8.67 -7.83 3.42
C LYS A 89 9.99 -7.08 3.64
N ASN A 90 9.97 -5.75 3.49
CA ASN A 90 11.16 -4.93 3.70
C ASN A 90 11.60 -4.95 5.15
N ALA A 91 10.68 -4.89 6.11
CA ALA A 91 11.00 -4.94 7.53
C ALA A 91 11.64 -6.26 7.94
N VAL A 92 11.07 -7.40 7.50
CA VAL A 92 11.67 -8.73 7.73
C VAL A 92 13.05 -8.82 7.09
N PHE A 93 13.22 -8.33 5.87
CA PHE A 93 14.51 -8.28 5.20
C PHE A 93 15.55 -7.46 5.98
N ILE A 94 15.18 -6.23 6.38
CA ILE A 94 16.07 -5.33 7.14
C ILE A 94 16.45 -5.98 8.48
N ALA A 95 15.50 -6.50 9.24
CA ALA A 95 15.78 -7.15 10.52
C ALA A 95 16.71 -8.36 10.34
N THR A 96 16.49 -9.17 9.30
CA THR A 96 17.33 -10.34 9.01
C THR A 96 18.76 -9.94 8.64
N VAL A 97 18.91 -8.98 7.72
CA VAL A 97 20.23 -8.54 7.25
C VAL A 97 20.99 -7.80 8.35
N ALA A 98 20.31 -6.93 9.09
CA ALA A 98 20.92 -6.17 10.18
C ALA A 98 21.42 -7.11 11.29
N SER A 99 20.65 -8.15 11.64
CA SER A 99 21.07 -9.17 12.60
C SER A 99 22.35 -9.88 12.15
N GLY A 100 22.43 -10.27 10.87
CA GLY A 100 23.62 -10.90 10.31
C GLY A 100 24.84 -9.97 10.18
N LEU A 101 24.65 -8.65 10.31
CA LEU A 101 25.71 -7.64 10.19
C LEU A 101 25.97 -6.88 11.50
N ILE A 102 25.38 -7.30 12.62
CA ILE A 102 25.40 -6.56 13.88
C ILE A 102 26.83 -6.21 14.33
N ASP A 103 27.73 -7.18 14.33
CA ASP A 103 29.12 -6.98 14.73
C ASP A 103 29.81 -5.93 13.85
N GLN A 104 29.57 -5.96 12.53
CA GLN A 104 30.17 -4.99 11.60
C GLN A 104 29.60 -3.58 11.80
N LEU A 105 28.30 -3.48 12.07
CA LEU A 105 27.63 -2.20 12.30
C LEU A 105 28.14 -1.54 13.59
N THR A 106 28.35 -2.33 14.64
CA THR A 106 28.88 -1.86 15.93
C THR A 106 30.37 -1.57 15.85
N GLU A 107 31.19 -2.43 15.26
CA GLU A 107 32.65 -2.22 15.14
C GLU A 107 33.01 -0.98 14.32
N GLN A 108 32.21 -0.66 13.29
CA GLN A 108 32.42 0.53 12.46
C GLN A 108 31.87 1.81 13.08
N ASN A 109 31.30 1.75 14.30
CA ASN A 109 30.67 2.86 15.01
C ASN A 109 29.64 3.60 14.13
N ASN A 110 28.82 2.83 13.39
CA ASN A 110 27.84 3.36 12.44
C ASN A 110 26.49 3.62 13.13
N ASP A 111 26.54 4.39 14.21
CA ASP A 111 25.39 4.65 15.09
C ASP A 111 24.21 5.26 14.32
N TYR A 112 24.50 6.10 13.32
CA TYR A 112 23.47 6.69 12.45
C TYR A 112 22.68 5.63 11.66
N LEU A 113 23.37 4.64 11.09
CA LEU A 113 22.71 3.58 10.33
C LEU A 113 21.92 2.67 11.26
N LEU A 114 22.46 2.34 12.44
CA LEU A 114 21.75 1.57 13.45
C LEU A 114 20.48 2.28 13.92
N GLU A 115 20.56 3.58 14.22
CA GLU A 115 19.40 4.40 14.60
C GLU A 115 18.35 4.44 13.48
N THR A 116 18.79 4.60 12.23
CA THR A 116 17.90 4.58 11.06
C THR A 116 17.20 3.23 10.92
N ILE A 117 17.93 2.12 11.05
CA ILE A 117 17.35 0.77 11.01
C ILE A 117 16.29 0.61 12.12
N CYS A 118 16.62 1.00 13.35
CA CYS A 118 15.70 0.88 14.48
C CYS A 118 14.43 1.71 14.24
N SER A 119 14.56 2.96 13.80
CA SER A 119 13.44 3.85 13.48
C SER A 119 12.51 3.25 12.40
N GLU A 120 13.07 2.70 11.32
CA GLU A 120 12.26 2.10 10.25
C GLU A 120 11.57 0.81 10.69
N LEU A 121 12.23 -0.01 11.52
CA LEU A 121 11.63 -1.22 12.10
C LEU A 121 10.52 -0.88 13.11
N GLU A 122 10.69 0.17 13.91
CA GLU A 122 9.66 0.68 14.82
C GLU A 122 8.45 1.21 14.06
N PHE A 123 8.67 1.93 12.95
CA PHE A 123 7.58 2.36 12.07
C PHE A 123 6.82 1.17 11.49
N ALA A 124 7.53 0.11 11.10
CA ALA A 124 6.93 -1.13 10.61
C ALA A 124 6.37 -2.04 11.72
N SER A 125 6.63 -1.72 13.00
CA SER A 125 6.36 -2.60 14.13
C SER A 125 4.89 -2.86 14.39
N VAL A 126 4.66 -3.84 15.26
CA VAL A 126 3.36 -4.22 15.82
C VAL A 126 2.56 -3.05 16.44
N ASN A 127 3.11 -1.87 16.68
CA ASN A 127 2.25 -0.72 17.00
C ASN A 127 1.29 -0.35 15.83
N ASN A 128 1.53 -0.88 14.62
CA ASN A 128 0.63 -0.90 13.46
C ASN A 128 -0.13 -2.26 13.27
N ILE A 129 -0.26 -3.07 14.34
CA ILE A 129 -0.68 -4.50 14.38
C ILE A 129 -1.85 -4.87 13.47
N ALA A 130 -2.92 -4.07 13.46
CA ALA A 130 -4.17 -4.50 12.83
C ALA A 130 -4.03 -4.68 11.31
N GLY A 131 -3.08 -3.98 10.67
CA GLY A 131 -2.85 -4.04 9.23
C GLY A 131 -1.71 -4.96 8.81
N ILE A 132 -0.58 -4.96 9.53
CA ILE A 132 0.67 -5.54 9.03
C ILE A 132 0.97 -6.95 9.57
N GLY A 133 0.44 -7.32 10.74
CA GLY A 133 0.77 -8.59 11.42
C GLY A 133 0.63 -9.84 10.55
N PRO A 134 -0.48 -10.04 9.82
CA PRO A 134 -0.64 -11.19 8.93
C PRO A 134 0.42 -11.25 7.82
N ASN A 135 0.85 -10.09 7.31
CA ASN A 135 1.89 -10.02 6.28
C ASN A 135 3.27 -10.37 6.86
N LEU A 136 3.60 -9.93 8.08
CA LEU A 136 4.85 -10.31 8.75
C LEU A 136 4.95 -11.83 8.95
N VAL A 137 3.89 -12.46 9.47
CA VAL A 137 3.85 -13.92 9.67
C VAL A 137 3.97 -14.66 8.34
N SER A 138 3.34 -14.14 7.28
CA SER A 138 3.44 -14.70 5.93
C SER A 138 4.85 -14.62 5.37
N GLU A 139 5.55 -13.50 5.56
CA GLU A 139 6.92 -13.31 5.05
C GLU A 139 7.97 -14.10 5.85
N ILE A 140 7.76 -14.31 7.15
CA ILE A 140 8.67 -15.08 8.01
C ILE A 140 8.55 -16.61 7.77
N GLY A 141 7.36 -17.11 7.42
CA GLY A 141 7.16 -18.51 7.02
C GLY A 141 6.29 -19.36 7.94
N GLY A 142 5.19 -18.80 8.47
CA GLY A 142 4.23 -19.53 9.32
C GLY A 142 4.60 -19.52 10.81
N SER A 143 3.66 -19.91 11.68
CA SER A 143 3.75 -19.71 13.14
C SER A 143 5.00 -20.33 13.78
N ASP A 144 5.32 -21.56 13.42
CA ASP A 144 6.42 -22.32 14.04
C ASP A 144 7.79 -21.76 13.62
N SER A 145 7.84 -21.10 12.46
CA SER A 145 9.02 -20.40 11.95
C SER A 145 9.21 -19.02 12.59
N VAL A 146 8.15 -18.42 13.14
CA VAL A 146 8.20 -17.07 13.71
C VAL A 146 8.99 -17.04 15.01
N GLU A 147 8.78 -18.00 15.92
CA GLU A 147 9.53 -18.04 17.19
C GLU A 147 11.03 -18.23 16.94
N GLN A 148 11.39 -19.18 16.08
CA GLN A 148 12.78 -19.41 15.69
C GLN A 148 13.40 -18.18 15.03
N TRP A 149 12.69 -17.55 14.09
CA TRP A 149 13.17 -16.33 13.44
C TRP A 149 13.33 -15.18 14.44
N ILE A 150 12.42 -15.04 15.42
CA ILE A 150 12.56 -14.02 16.46
C ILE A 150 13.86 -14.22 17.22
N ASP A 151 14.15 -15.44 17.66
CA ASP A 151 15.36 -15.71 18.44
C ASP A 151 16.64 -15.53 17.60
N ASP A 152 16.63 -15.94 16.33
CA ASP A 152 17.79 -15.84 15.44
C ASP A 152 18.13 -14.40 15.03
N ASN A 153 17.17 -13.47 15.14
CA ASN A 153 17.30 -12.11 14.62
C ASN A 153 17.19 -11.02 15.71
N LYS A 154 17.52 -11.37 16.97
CA LYS A 154 17.67 -10.36 18.03
C LYS A 154 18.90 -9.48 17.77
N PRO A 155 18.86 -8.19 18.15
CA PRO A 155 17.75 -7.49 18.82
C PRO A 155 16.70 -6.90 17.85
N PHE A 156 16.93 -6.94 16.54
CA PHE A 156 16.06 -6.29 15.54
C PHE A 156 14.67 -6.91 15.44
N SER A 157 14.54 -8.22 15.69
CA SER A 157 13.25 -8.89 15.80
C SER A 157 12.42 -8.36 16.98
N THR A 158 13.06 -8.04 18.11
CA THR A 158 12.42 -7.39 19.27
C THR A 158 11.93 -5.99 18.91
N ILE A 159 12.68 -5.24 18.09
CA ILE A 159 12.26 -3.91 17.63
C ILE A 159 11.03 -4.00 16.73
N LEU A 160 10.97 -5.03 15.88
CA LEU A 160 9.89 -5.21 14.91
C LEU A 160 8.61 -5.83 15.53
N LEU A 161 8.76 -6.82 16.42
CA LEU A 161 7.68 -7.68 16.91
C LEU A 161 7.46 -7.60 18.43
N GLY A 162 8.38 -6.98 19.17
CA GLY A 162 8.32 -6.86 20.63
C GLY A 162 7.32 -5.83 21.12
N LYS A 163 7.16 -5.75 22.43
CA LYS A 163 6.27 -4.77 23.05
C LYS A 163 7.01 -3.44 23.24
N PRO A 164 6.28 -2.31 23.39
CA PRO A 164 6.90 -1.01 23.61
C PRO A 164 7.92 -0.98 24.76
N GLU A 165 7.68 -1.74 25.83
CA GLU A 165 8.61 -1.88 26.95
C GLU A 165 9.94 -2.56 26.58
N ASP A 166 9.94 -3.46 25.60
CA ASP A 166 11.12 -4.22 25.18
C ASP A 166 12.01 -3.42 24.20
N LEU A 167 11.46 -2.39 23.54
CA LEU A 167 12.17 -1.58 22.55
C LEU A 167 13.36 -0.84 23.18
N ARG A 168 13.21 -0.34 24.41
CA ARG A 168 14.28 0.39 25.10
C ARG A 168 15.46 -0.52 25.43
N GLU A 169 15.17 -1.77 25.81
CA GLU A 169 16.20 -2.76 26.08
C GLU A 169 16.92 -3.16 24.78
N ALA A 170 16.17 -3.41 23.70
CA ALA A 170 16.74 -3.73 22.39
C ALA A 170 17.65 -2.62 21.84
N ARG A 171 17.26 -1.34 21.99
CA ARG A 171 18.10 -0.19 21.61
C ARG A 171 19.37 -0.10 22.47
N LYS A 172 19.25 -0.36 23.77
CA LYS A 172 20.39 -0.39 24.69
C LYS A 172 21.40 -1.49 24.34
N GLU A 173 20.94 -2.67 23.93
CA GLU A 173 21.80 -3.75 23.44
C GLU A 173 22.62 -3.34 22.21
N LEU A 174 22.07 -2.44 21.37
CA LEU A 174 22.74 -1.88 20.20
C LEU A 174 23.67 -0.70 20.53
N GLY A 175 23.81 -0.32 21.80
CA GLY A 175 24.57 0.87 22.20
C GLY A 175 23.90 2.20 21.85
N LEU A 176 22.62 2.17 21.47
CA LEU A 176 21.81 3.35 21.20
C LEU A 176 21.18 3.81 22.52
N GLU A 177 21.93 4.58 23.31
CA GLU A 177 21.37 5.24 24.49
C GLU A 177 20.41 6.36 24.05
N THR A 178 19.11 6.20 24.32
CA THR A 178 18.22 7.36 24.31
C THR A 178 18.65 8.28 25.45
N PRO A 179 19.01 9.55 25.20
CA PRO A 179 19.27 10.50 26.29
C PRO A 179 18.01 10.52 27.15
N ASP A 180 18.18 10.27 28.45
CA ASP A 180 17.07 10.30 29.39
C ASP A 180 16.36 11.66 29.25
N GLU A 181 15.08 11.63 28.83
CA GLU A 181 14.22 12.80 28.85
C GLU A 181 13.99 13.17 30.32
N GLU A 182 14.82 14.08 30.85
CA GLU A 182 14.60 14.82 32.10
C GLU A 182 13.44 15.81 31.98
#